data_AF-A0A925RP73-F1
#
_entry.id   AF-A0A925RP73-F1
#
_cell.length_a   1.000
_cell.length_b   1.000
_cell.length_c   1.000
_cell.angle_alpha   90.00
_cell.angle_beta   90.00
_cell.angle_gamma   90.00
#
_symmetry.space_group_name_H-M   'P 1'
#
loop_
_entity.id
_entity.type
_entity.pdbx_description
1 polymer ?
#
loop_
_entity_poly.entity_id
_entity_poly.type
_entity_poly.pdbx_seq_one_letter_code
_entity_poly.pdbx_strand_id
1 'polypeptide(L)'
;HWAAHKLEALTNYQLSHAEAVVVGLALDTVYSRKKGLLAEIPAARVLKVLAGLGLKIYHPALDWTNKKGKRRVLDGLDEFREHLGGRLTVLLLKDLGEGVDVHEFDMDLLDESVEELRGIWENAKL
;
A
#
# COMPACT_ATOMS: atom_id res chain seq x y z
N HIS A 1 2.54 3.86 6.28
CA HIS A 1 1.60 3.42 7.34
C HIS A 1 0.14 3.85 7.14
N TRP A 2 -0.15 4.89 6.35
CA TRP A 2 -1.52 5.35 6.09
C TRP A 2 -2.50 4.19 5.76
N ALA A 3 -2.11 3.30 4.83
CA ALA A 3 -2.93 2.18 4.40
C ALA A 3 -3.14 1.15 5.53
N ALA A 4 -2.10 0.89 6.32
CA ALA A 4 -2.15 -0.07 7.42
C ALA A 4 -3.22 0.33 8.45
N HIS A 5 -3.16 1.57 8.95
CA HIS A 5 -4.15 2.07 9.91
C HIS A 5 -5.57 2.04 9.34
N LYS A 6 -5.72 2.38 8.05
CA LYS A 6 -7.02 2.32 7.41
C LYS A 6 -7.53 0.89 7.27
N LEU A 7 -6.67 -0.06 6.93
CA LEU A 7 -7.03 -1.49 6.83
C LEU A 7 -7.39 -2.08 8.19
N GLU A 8 -6.68 -1.72 9.25
CA GLU A 8 -7.03 -2.10 10.63
C GLU A 8 -8.45 -1.62 10.96
N ALA A 9 -8.75 -0.33 10.74
CA ALA A 9 -10.08 0.21 10.98
C ALA A 9 -11.17 -0.42 10.10
N LEU A 10 -10.90 -0.61 8.80
CA LEU A 10 -11.86 -1.22 7.87
C LEU A 10 -12.21 -2.64 8.30
N THR A 11 -11.22 -3.42 8.71
CA THR A 11 -11.40 -4.84 9.11
C THR A 11 -11.88 -5.01 10.55
N ASN A 12 -12.32 -3.94 11.22
CA ASN A 12 -12.66 -3.95 12.64
C ASN A 12 -11.55 -4.56 13.50
N TYR A 13 -10.30 -4.26 13.15
CA TYR A 13 -9.08 -4.73 13.82
C TYR A 13 -8.90 -6.26 13.82
N GLN A 14 -9.55 -6.98 12.91
CA GLN A 14 -9.30 -8.41 12.69
C GLN A 14 -7.99 -8.65 11.94
N LEU A 15 -7.59 -7.73 11.06
CA LEU A 15 -6.25 -7.73 10.48
C LEU A 15 -5.27 -7.17 11.51
N SER A 16 -4.26 -7.95 11.88
CA SER A 16 -3.28 -7.51 12.87
C SER A 16 -2.44 -6.34 12.35
N HIS A 17 -1.91 -5.52 13.26
CA HIS A 17 -1.03 -4.41 12.90
C HIS A 17 0.13 -4.83 12.00
N ALA A 18 0.82 -5.92 12.38
CA ALA A 18 1.96 -6.43 11.62
C ALA A 18 1.57 -6.82 10.18
N GLU A 19 0.43 -7.51 9.99
CA GLU A 19 -0.06 -7.87 8.66
C GLU A 19 -0.51 -6.63 7.87
N ALA A 20 -1.18 -5.68 8.51
CA ALA A 20 -1.61 -4.44 7.87
C ALA A 20 -0.41 -3.60 7.39
N VAL A 21 0.68 -3.57 8.17
CA VAL A 21 1.95 -2.92 7.81
C VAL A 21 2.59 -3.58 6.60
N VAL A 22 2.59 -4.92 6.50
CA VAL A 22 3.10 -5.63 5.32
C VAL A 22 2.31 -5.26 4.07
N VAL A 23 0.98 -5.27 4.15
CA VAL A 23 0.12 -4.89 3.01
C VAL A 23 0.37 -3.44 2.60
N GLY A 24 0.49 -2.53 3.56
CA GLY A 24 0.84 -1.13 3.31
C GLY A 24 2.22 -0.95 2.68
N LEU A 25 3.24 -1.66 3.16
CA LEU A 25 4.60 -1.64 2.61
C LEU A 25 4.62 -2.16 1.17
N ALA A 26 3.89 -3.24 0.88
CA ALA A 26 3.79 -3.78 -0.47
C ALA A 26 3.13 -2.76 -1.42
N LEU A 27 2.06 -2.10 -0.96
CA LEU A 27 1.38 -1.05 -1.71
C LEU A 27 2.30 0.13 -1.99
N ASP A 28 2.97 0.66 -0.96
CA ASP A 28 3.89 1.80 -1.08
C ASP A 28 5.09 1.43 -1.99
N THR A 29 5.55 0.17 -1.98
CA THR A 29 6.62 -0.34 -2.87
C THR A 29 6.20 -0.35 -4.34
N VAL A 30 5.04 -0.95 -4.65
CA VAL A 30 4.52 -1.03 -6.02
C VAL A 30 4.20 0.37 -6.54
N TYR A 31 3.59 1.22 -5.71
CA TYR A 31 3.29 2.60 -6.07
C TYR A 31 4.56 3.41 -6.35
N SER A 32 5.58 3.31 -5.48
CA SER A 32 6.87 3.99 -5.68
C SER A 32 7.50 3.60 -7.02
N ARG A 33 7.40 2.32 -7.38
CA ARG A 33 7.89 1.81 -8.67
C ARG A 33 7.11 2.37 -9.85
N LYS A 34 5.77 2.31 -9.80
CA LYS A 34 4.90 2.84 -10.86
C LYS A 34 5.05 4.36 -11.05
N LYS A 35 5.29 5.11 -9.96
CA LYS A 35 5.54 6.55 -10.02
C LYS A 35 6.94 6.91 -10.53
N GLY A 36 7.81 5.91 -10.75
CA GLY A 36 9.19 6.11 -11.17
C GLY A 36 10.13 6.57 -10.05
N LEU A 37 9.69 6.47 -8.79
CA LEU A 37 10.52 6.78 -7.62
C LEU A 37 11.50 5.64 -7.30
N LEU A 38 11.07 4.39 -7.50
CA LEU A 38 11.84 3.18 -7.22
C LEU A 38 12.07 2.38 -8.50
N ALA A 39 13.28 1.84 -8.70
CA ALA A 39 13.55 0.98 -9.84
C ALA A 39 12.87 -0.40 -9.72
N GLU A 40 12.63 -1.04 -10.87
CA GLU A 40 11.98 -2.35 -10.98
C GLU A 40 12.66 -3.44 -10.14
N ILE A 41 14.00 -3.51 -10.20
CA ILE A 41 14.77 -4.56 -9.51
C ILE A 41 14.65 -4.44 -7.98
N PRO A 42 14.88 -3.28 -7.34
CA PRO A 42 14.59 -3.06 -5.92
C PRO A 42 13.15 -3.42 -5.52
N ALA A 43 12.15 -2.97 -6.27
CA ALA A 43 10.75 -3.25 -5.96
C ALA A 43 10.46 -4.76 -5.97
N ALA A 44 10.89 -5.47 -7.01
CA ALA A 44 10.74 -6.92 -7.12
C ALA A 44 11.47 -7.65 -5.97
N ARG A 45 12.64 -7.16 -5.56
CA ARG A 45 13.39 -7.72 -4.44
C ARG A 45 12.63 -7.58 -3.12
N VAL A 46 12.01 -6.42 -2.85
CA VAL A 46 11.18 -6.21 -1.64
C VAL A 46 10.02 -7.20 -1.62
N LEU A 47 9.24 -7.28 -2.70
CA LEU A 47 8.09 -8.20 -2.78
C LEU A 47 8.52 -9.67 -2.63
N LYS A 48 9.65 -10.06 -3.23
CA LYS A 48 10.20 -11.42 -3.10
C LYS A 48 10.59 -11.75 -1.65
N VAL A 49 11.17 -10.79 -0.91
CA VAL A 49 11.50 -10.99 0.51
C VAL A 49 10.24 -11.17 1.34
N LEU A 50 9.22 -10.31 1.16
CA LEU A 50 7.95 -10.43 1.88
C LEU A 50 7.29 -11.79 1.62
N ALA A 51 7.24 -12.21 0.35
CA ALA A 51 6.72 -13.52 -0.04
C ALA A 51 7.55 -14.68 0.54
N GLY A 52 8.88 -14.59 0.50
CA GLY A 52 9.79 -15.60 1.04
C GLY A 52 9.69 -15.78 2.55
N LEU A 53 9.23 -14.74 3.28
CA LEU A 53 8.90 -14.79 4.70
C LEU A 53 7.48 -15.31 4.99
N GLY A 54 6.70 -15.63 3.95
CA GLY A 54 5.30 -16.05 4.10
C GLY A 54 4.34 -14.92 4.49
N LEU A 55 4.75 -13.67 4.34
CA LEU A 55 3.95 -12.51 4.70
C LEU A 55 2.95 -12.18 3.58
N LYS A 56 1.70 -11.88 3.95
CA LYS A 56 0.65 -11.55 3.00
C LYS A 56 0.81 -10.11 2.51
N ILE A 57 1.15 -9.94 1.24
CA ILE A 57 1.29 -8.62 0.59
C ILE A 57 -0.04 -7.98 0.17
N TYR A 58 -1.15 -8.73 0.32
CA TYR A 58 -2.48 -8.31 -0.11
C TYR A 58 -3.53 -8.77 0.91
N HIS A 59 -4.56 -7.95 1.07
CA HIS A 59 -5.77 -8.28 1.82
C HIS A 59 -7.00 -7.83 1.03
N PRO A 60 -8.10 -8.62 0.96
CA PRO A 60 -9.31 -8.26 0.20
C PRO A 60 -9.92 -6.90 0.53
N ALA A 61 -9.65 -6.38 1.74
CA ALA A 61 -10.11 -5.06 2.16
C ALA A 61 -9.51 -3.89 1.36
N LEU A 62 -8.40 -4.11 0.64
CA LEU A 62 -7.89 -3.12 -0.33
C LEU A 62 -8.92 -2.80 -1.42
N ASP A 63 -9.78 -3.75 -1.75
CA ASP A 63 -10.78 -3.63 -2.82
C ASP A 63 -12.20 -3.36 -2.34
N TRP A 64 -12.39 -3.17 -1.04
CA TRP A 64 -13.69 -2.74 -0.54
C TRP A 64 -13.98 -1.33 -1.01
N THR A 65 -15.06 -1.16 -1.76
CA THR A 65 -15.46 0.14 -2.31
C THR A 65 -16.56 0.78 -1.48
N ASN A 66 -16.67 2.11 -1.56
CA ASN A 66 -17.83 2.84 -1.08
C ASN A 66 -18.96 2.81 -2.14
N LYS A 67 -20.09 3.48 -1.87
CA LYS A 67 -21.24 3.53 -2.78
C LYS A 67 -20.95 4.18 -4.15
N LYS A 68 -19.84 4.92 -4.26
CA LYS A 68 -19.39 5.58 -5.50
C LYS A 68 -18.35 4.76 -6.27
N GLY A 69 -18.04 3.53 -5.83
CA GLY A 69 -17.04 2.67 -6.47
C GLY A 69 -15.58 2.99 -6.10
N LYS A 70 -15.30 4.03 -5.30
CA LYS A 70 -13.94 4.33 -4.83
C LYS A 70 -13.53 3.35 -3.74
N ARG A 71 -12.31 2.82 -3.80
CA ARG A 71 -11.72 1.99 -2.73
C ARG A 71 -11.67 2.76 -1.41
N ARG A 72 -12.21 2.15 -0.35
CA ARG A 72 -12.31 2.76 0.99
C ARG A 72 -10.95 2.91 1.67
N VAL A 73 -9.97 2.09 1.31
CA VAL A 73 -8.61 2.22 1.86
C VAL A 73 -7.98 3.57 1.52
N LEU A 74 -8.34 4.15 0.38
CA LEU A 74 -7.82 5.43 -0.10
C LEU A 74 -8.24 6.62 0.76
N ASP A 75 -9.34 6.50 1.50
CA ASP A 75 -9.75 7.53 2.47
C ASP A 75 -8.74 7.63 3.64
N GLY A 76 -7.88 6.61 3.81
CA GLY A 76 -6.76 6.65 4.76
C GLY A 76 -5.71 7.71 4.44
N LEU A 77 -5.58 8.17 3.18
CA LEU A 77 -4.68 9.28 2.84
C LEU A 77 -5.19 10.60 3.44
N ASP A 78 -6.50 10.85 3.37
CA ASP A 78 -7.11 12.04 3.94
C ASP A 78 -7.05 12.03 5.47
N GLU A 79 -7.37 10.89 6.10
CA GLU A 79 -7.26 10.72 7.55
C GLU A 79 -5.82 10.91 8.04
N PHE A 80 -4.84 10.40 7.29
CA PHE A 80 -3.43 10.56 7.61
C PHE A 80 -2.97 12.01 7.46
N ARG A 81 -3.43 12.71 6.40
CA ARG A 81 -3.18 14.15 6.20
C ARG A 81 -3.73 14.98 7.36
N GLU A 82 -4.95 14.70 7.81
CA GLU A 82 -5.56 15.40 8.94
C GLU A 82 -4.78 15.16 10.24
N HIS A 83 -4.35 13.91 10.48
CA HIS A 83 -3.53 13.56 11.63
C HIS A 83 -2.18 14.30 11.65
N LEU A 84 -1.60 14.59 10.49
CA LEU A 84 -0.35 15.35 10.34
C LEU A 84 -0.51 16.88 10.43
N GLY A 85 -1.72 17.39 10.68
CA GLY A 85 -1.98 18.84 10.76
C GLY A 85 -2.21 19.51 9.40
N GLY A 86 -2.64 18.74 8.39
CA GLY A 86 -3.23 19.27 7.15
C GLY A 86 -2.38 19.14 5.89
N ARG A 87 -1.05 18.97 6.01
CA ARG A 87 -0.16 18.63 4.89
C ARG A 87 0.09 17.12 4.89
N LEU A 88 -0.21 16.48 3.76
CA LEU A 88 0.12 15.06 3.58
C LEU A 88 1.65 14.96 3.45
N THR A 89 2.26 14.09 4.24
CA THR A 89 3.68 13.77 4.14
C THR A 89 3.81 12.26 4.35
N VAL A 90 4.06 11.53 3.26
CA VAL A 90 4.24 10.08 3.29
C VAL A 90 5.64 9.75 2.81
N LEU A 91 6.39 8.98 3.61
CA LEU A 91 7.69 8.48 3.23
C LEU A 91 7.52 7.29 2.26
N LEU A 92 7.91 7.49 1.00
CA LEU A 92 7.96 6.48 -0.05
C LEU A 92 9.39 6.03 -0.35
N LEU A 93 9.53 4.99 -1.16
CA LEU A 93 10.84 4.39 -1.47
C LEU A 93 11.45 5.08 -2.68
N LYS A 94 12.70 5.51 -2.55
CA LYS A 94 13.52 6.00 -3.66
C LYS A 94 14.60 4.98 -4.06
N ASP A 95 15.15 4.29 -3.07
CA ASP A 95 16.00 3.10 -3.25
C ASP A 95 15.96 2.24 -1.97
N LEU A 96 16.67 1.12 -1.96
CA LEU A 96 16.85 0.31 -0.76
C LEU A 96 17.62 1.09 0.31
N GLY A 97 16.95 1.37 1.43
CA GLY A 97 17.51 2.18 2.51
C GLY A 97 17.42 3.69 2.28
N GLU A 98 16.80 4.15 1.19
CA GLU A 98 16.58 5.56 0.88
C GLU A 98 15.10 5.87 0.68
N GLY A 99 14.57 6.78 1.51
CA GLY A 99 13.19 7.26 1.42
C GLY A 99 13.08 8.65 0.80
N VAL A 100 11.89 8.98 0.31
CA VAL A 100 11.52 10.32 -0.15
C VAL A 100 10.13 10.69 0.38
N ASP A 101 10.01 11.90 0.93
CA ASP A 101 8.72 12.43 1.35
C ASP A 101 7.91 12.86 0.12
N VAL A 102 6.68 12.36 0.01
CA VAL A 102 5.70 12.81 -0.99
C VAL A 102 4.51 13.45 -0.32
N HIS A 103 3.89 14.39 -1.02
CA HIS A 103 2.78 15.21 -0.50
C HIS A 103 1.47 15.02 -1.26
N GLU A 104 1.49 14.20 -2.30
CA GLU A 104 0.33 13.90 -3.13
C GLU A 104 0.50 12.50 -3.71
N PHE A 105 -0.64 11.87 -4.03
CA PHE A 105 -0.68 10.58 -4.69
C PHE A 105 -1.43 10.71 -6.01
N ASP A 106 -0.93 9.99 -7.01
CA ASP A 106 -1.60 9.75 -8.26
C ASP A 106 -2.59 8.59 -8.05
N MET A 107 -3.88 8.90 -8.09
CA MET A 107 -4.92 7.95 -7.70
C MET A 107 -5.03 6.79 -8.69
N ASP A 108 -4.77 7.03 -9.98
CA ASP A 108 -4.81 6.00 -11.01
C ASP A 108 -3.66 5.01 -10.81
N LEU A 109 -2.44 5.51 -10.56
CA LEU A 109 -1.29 4.65 -10.25
C LEU A 109 -1.47 3.88 -8.95
N LEU A 110 -2.12 4.48 -7.95
CA LEU A 110 -2.43 3.81 -6.70
C LEU A 110 -3.45 2.70 -6.90
N ASP A 111 -4.45 2.94 -7.74
CA ASP A 111 -5.44 1.93 -8.11
C ASP A 111 -4.83 0.77 -8.90
N GLU A 112 -3.93 1.06 -9.85
CA GLU A 112 -3.15 0.04 -10.55
C GLU A 112 -2.23 -0.75 -9.61
N SER A 113 -1.70 -0.10 -8.56
CA SER A 113 -0.83 -0.75 -7.58
C SER A 113 -1.59 -1.81 -6.79
N VAL A 114 -2.83 -1.52 -6.40
CA VAL A 114 -3.72 -2.50 -5.75
C VAL A 114 -4.03 -3.66 -6.69
N GLU A 115 -4.35 -3.39 -7.96
CA GLU A 115 -4.63 -4.45 -8.94
C GLU A 115 -3.43 -5.37 -9.18
N GLU A 116 -2.22 -4.83 -9.24
CA GLU A 116 -1.01 -5.65 -9.37
C GLU A 116 -0.80 -6.56 -8.17
N LEU A 117 -0.97 -6.04 -6.94
CA LEU A 117 -0.89 -6.86 -5.73
C LEU A 117 -1.97 -7.94 -5.69
N ARG A 118 -3.19 -7.63 -6.13
CA ARG A 118 -4.27 -8.62 -6.29
C ARG A 118 -3.84 -9.73 -7.25
N GLY A 119 -3.33 -9.38 -8.43
CA GLY A 119 -2.87 -10.34 -9.42
C GLY A 119 -1.76 -11.26 -8.90
N ILE A 120 -0.78 -10.71 -8.16
CA ILE A 120 0.28 -11.52 -7.53
C ILE A 120 -0.33 -12.48 -6.50
N TRP A 121 -1.26 -12.01 -5.68
CA TRP A 121 -1.91 -12.82 -4.65
C TRP A 121 -2.80 -13.93 -5.21
N GLU A 122 -3.55 -13.66 -6.27
CA GLU A 122 -4.38 -14.67 -6.95
C GLU A 122 -3.53 -15.76 -7.60
N ASN A 123 -2.42 -15.37 -8.27
CA ASN A 123 -1.50 -16.32 -8.88
C ASN A 123 -0.77 -17.19 -7.85
N ALA A 124 -0.52 -16.69 -6.64
CA ALA A 124 0.12 -17.45 -5.57
C ALA A 124 -0.82 -18.46 -4.87
N LYS A 125 -2.13 -18.43 -5.16
CA LYS A 125 -3.13 -19.36 -4.63
C LYS A 125 -3.41 -20.57 -5.53
N LEU A 126 -2.97 -20.50 -6.79
CA LEU A 126 -3.04 -21.60 -7.76
C LEU A 126 -1.83 -22.52 -7.60
#